data_AF-A0A3C0T7X2-F1
#
_entry.id   AF-A0A3C0T7X2-F1
#
_cell.length_a   1.000
_cell.length_b   1.000
_cell.length_c   1.000
_cell.angle_alpha   90.00
_cell.angle_beta   90.00
_cell.angle_gamma   90.00
#
_symmetry.space_group_name_H-M   'P 1'
#
loop_
_entity.id
_entity.type
_entity.pdbx_description
1 polymer ?
#
loop_
_entity_poly.entity_id
_entity_poly.type
_entity_poly.pdbx_seq_one_letter_code
_entity_poly.pdbx_strand_id
1 'polypeptide(L)'
;MHISTLKTRSLDTLEEDLISLAEQISQQEYQFLLLVREFDLRQGWRAYHFNNCAEWLNMKCGIAPGTAREKVRVARTLFDLPLCSEAFEKGALSYSKVRAMTRAATPHNEAELVDYALQATAHQVECHCQQILNADRRLSTPDAKRAYRERSLMRTCHPNSTMSISIELPQELGDLLMKAIEVAAENCPQEKDTDRSATFFARQADALVEVAKHYLSGNSEFKDAPSHQVLVHVDEAALHDQGGKSDLPVESVRRIACDADLVEVSQD
;
A
#
# COMPACT_ATOMS: atom_id res chain seq x y z
N MET A 1 -22.03 7.33 31.28
CA MET A 1 -21.69 6.71 29.99
C MET A 1 -23.00 6.35 29.29
N HIS A 2 -23.46 7.15 28.35
CA HIS A 2 -24.58 6.76 27.50
C HIS A 2 -24.05 5.74 26.48
N ILE A 3 -24.26 4.45 26.75
CA ILE A 3 -24.18 3.43 25.72
C ILE A 3 -25.33 3.76 24.77
N SER A 4 -25.00 4.28 23.59
CA SER A 4 -25.99 4.56 22.56
C SER A 4 -26.67 3.24 22.23
N THR A 5 -27.93 3.09 22.64
CA THR A 5 -28.77 1.95 22.28
C THR A 5 -28.83 1.87 20.75
N LEU A 6 -28.48 0.71 20.20
CA LEU A 6 -28.61 0.44 18.78
C LEU A 6 -30.07 0.69 18.39
N LYS A 7 -30.30 1.67 17.51
CA LYS A 7 -31.65 1.98 17.02
C LYS A 7 -32.11 0.84 16.08
N THR A 8 -33.37 0.47 16.17
CA THR A 8 -34.02 -0.50 15.27
C THR A 8 -34.25 0.13 13.90
N ARG A 9 -33.19 0.30 13.10
CA ARG A 9 -33.25 0.74 11.70
C ARG A 9 -33.29 -0.49 10.78
N SER A 10 -33.87 -0.35 9.59
CA SER A 10 -33.65 -1.33 8.51
C SER A 10 -32.20 -1.26 8.03
N LEU A 11 -31.70 -2.36 7.45
CA LEU A 11 -30.35 -2.41 6.89
C LEU A 11 -30.20 -1.44 5.71
N ASP A 12 -31.21 -1.33 4.85
CA ASP A 12 -31.19 -0.44 3.68
C ASP A 12 -31.04 1.03 4.09
N THR A 13 -31.83 1.50 5.07
CA THR A 13 -31.71 2.87 5.58
C THR A 13 -30.38 3.09 6.31
N LEU A 14 -29.84 2.06 6.97
CA LEU A 14 -28.52 2.16 7.60
C LEU A 14 -27.41 2.27 6.56
N GLU A 15 -27.52 1.55 5.44
CA GLU A 15 -26.60 1.62 4.31
C GLU A 15 -26.63 3.00 3.66
N GLU A 16 -27.81 3.52 3.33
CA GLU A 16 -27.99 4.86 2.77
C GLU A 16 -27.43 5.95 3.72
N ASP A 17 -27.71 5.85 5.02
CA ASP A 17 -27.18 6.75 6.06
C ASP A 17 -25.64 6.69 6.11
N LEU A 18 -25.05 5.48 6.02
CA LEU A 18 -23.60 5.28 6.05
C LEU A 18 -22.92 5.89 4.81
N ILE A 19 -23.49 5.69 3.63
CA ILE A 19 -22.96 6.25 2.37
C ILE A 19 -23.01 7.78 2.42
N SER A 20 -24.18 8.34 2.76
CA SER A 20 -24.37 9.80 2.88
C SER A 20 -23.42 10.42 3.91
N LEU A 21 -23.24 9.77 5.07
CA LEU A 21 -22.30 10.26 6.08
C LEU A 21 -20.85 10.17 5.62
N ALA A 22 -20.47 9.13 4.88
CA ALA A 22 -19.11 9.00 4.34
C ALA A 22 -18.79 10.11 3.31
N GLU A 23 -19.76 10.48 2.46
CA GLU A 23 -19.65 11.62 1.55
C GLU A 23 -19.47 12.92 2.33
N GLN A 24 -20.33 13.17 3.34
CA GLN A 24 -20.22 14.36 4.19
C GLN A 24 -18.89 14.44 4.94
N ILE A 25 -18.39 13.33 5.47
CA ILE A 25 -17.05 13.27 6.10
C ILE A 25 -15.98 13.67 5.08
N SER A 26 -16.08 13.19 3.85
CA SER A 26 -15.13 13.55 2.79
C SER A 26 -15.19 15.04 2.45
N GLN A 27 -16.39 15.63 2.35
CA GLN A 27 -16.59 17.06 2.13
C GLN A 27 -16.01 17.90 3.28
N GLN A 28 -16.25 17.51 4.53
CA GLN A 28 -15.68 18.20 5.70
C GLN A 28 -14.16 18.07 5.76
N GLU A 29 -13.63 16.92 5.38
CA GLU A 29 -12.19 16.70 5.28
C GLU A 29 -11.57 17.60 4.21
N TYR A 30 -12.23 17.79 3.05
CA TYR A 30 -11.80 18.74 2.04
C TYR A 30 -11.70 20.17 2.61
N GLN A 31 -12.75 20.64 3.30
CA GLN A 31 -12.76 21.96 3.93
C GLN A 31 -11.65 22.10 4.99
N PHE A 32 -11.43 21.05 5.79
CA PHE A 32 -10.32 20.99 6.74
C PHE A 32 -8.96 21.15 6.04
N LEU A 33 -8.74 20.46 4.91
CA LEU A 33 -7.49 20.57 4.16
C LEU A 33 -7.29 21.96 3.54
N LEU A 34 -8.34 22.66 3.13
CA LEU A 34 -8.22 24.06 2.67
C LEU A 34 -7.71 24.97 3.79
N LEU A 35 -8.25 24.83 5.01
CA LEU A 35 -7.79 25.56 6.19
C LEU A 35 -6.36 25.19 6.57
N VAL A 36 -6.01 23.90 6.52
CA VAL A 36 -4.63 23.43 6.73
C VAL A 36 -3.70 24.08 5.72
N ARG A 37 -4.06 24.14 4.43
CA ARG A 37 -3.24 24.77 3.38
C ARG A 37 -3.06 26.26 3.64
N GLU A 38 -4.12 26.99 3.93
CA GLU A 38 -4.04 28.43 4.19
C GLU A 38 -3.18 28.72 5.43
N PHE A 39 -3.41 27.97 6.51
CA PHE A 39 -2.60 28.07 7.73
C PHE A 39 -1.14 27.71 7.46
N ASP A 40 -0.92 26.68 6.63
CA ASP A 40 0.40 26.22 6.17
C ASP A 40 1.15 27.33 5.38
N LEU A 41 0.51 27.92 4.38
CA LEU A 41 1.11 28.97 3.54
C LEU A 41 1.40 30.26 4.32
N ARG A 42 0.53 30.62 5.27
CA ARG A 42 0.70 31.80 6.13
C ARG A 42 1.67 31.57 7.29
N GLN A 43 2.22 30.37 7.43
CA GLN A 43 3.10 30.02 8.52
C GLN A 43 2.48 30.26 9.90
N GLY A 44 1.16 30.05 10.02
CA GLY A 44 0.36 30.44 11.20
C GLY A 44 0.82 29.77 12.50
N TRP A 45 1.48 28.62 12.42
CA TRP A 45 2.06 27.92 13.57
C TRP A 45 3.20 28.69 14.24
N ARG A 46 3.87 29.60 13.54
CA ARG A 46 4.96 30.41 14.10
C ARG A 46 4.48 31.33 15.22
N ALA A 47 3.26 31.86 15.10
CA ALA A 47 2.65 32.68 16.15
C ALA A 47 2.43 31.90 17.46
N TYR A 48 2.46 30.57 17.40
CA TYR A 48 2.28 29.66 18.54
C TYR A 48 3.57 28.89 18.88
N HIS A 49 4.73 29.33 18.37
CA HIS A 49 6.05 28.76 18.67
C HIS A 49 6.26 27.28 18.29
N PHE A 50 5.58 26.78 17.25
CA PHE A 50 5.90 25.47 16.66
C PHE A 50 6.87 25.62 15.48
N ASN A 51 7.51 24.51 15.06
CA ASN A 51 8.47 24.57 13.95
C ASN A 51 7.79 24.44 12.58
N ASN A 52 6.71 23.66 12.49
CA ASN A 52 5.98 23.38 11.26
C ASN A 52 4.48 23.18 11.53
N CYS A 53 3.68 23.24 10.46
CA CYS A 53 2.23 23.03 10.53
C CYS A 53 1.85 21.65 11.09
N ALA A 54 2.62 20.59 10.77
CA ALA A 54 2.32 19.24 11.24
C ALA A 54 2.47 19.07 12.75
N GLU A 55 3.49 19.70 13.37
CA GLU A 55 3.65 19.76 14.82
C GLU A 55 2.49 20.52 15.49
N TRP A 56 2.04 21.62 14.88
CA TRP A 56 0.89 22.35 15.38
C TRP A 56 -0.39 21.49 15.31
N LEU A 57 -0.64 20.81 14.18
CA LEU A 57 -1.78 19.89 14.02
C LEU A 57 -1.72 18.73 15.02
N ASN A 58 -0.52 18.22 15.31
CA ASN A 58 -0.35 17.20 16.31
C ASN A 58 -0.80 17.68 17.69
N MET A 59 -0.27 18.83 18.13
CA MET A 59 -0.55 19.34 19.47
C MET A 59 -1.97 19.90 19.61
N LYS A 60 -2.51 20.56 18.59
CA LYS A 60 -3.80 21.28 18.67
C LYS A 60 -4.99 20.47 18.17
N CYS A 61 -4.78 19.55 17.23
CA CYS A 61 -5.85 18.73 16.67
C CYS A 61 -5.75 17.25 17.08
N GLY A 62 -4.72 16.84 17.83
CA GLY A 62 -4.55 15.45 18.28
C GLY A 62 -4.19 14.47 17.15
N ILE A 63 -3.69 14.97 16.01
CA ILE A 63 -3.38 14.15 14.84
C ILE A 63 -1.96 13.58 14.96
N ALA A 64 -1.78 12.26 14.80
CA ALA A 64 -0.45 11.65 14.87
C ALA A 64 0.54 12.31 13.89
N PRO A 65 1.84 12.45 14.23
CA PRO A 65 2.78 13.23 13.41
C PRO A 65 2.89 12.76 11.96
N GLY A 66 2.79 11.44 11.70
CA GLY A 66 2.77 10.89 10.34
C GLY A 66 1.56 11.36 9.54
N THR A 67 0.37 11.18 10.10
CA THR A 67 -0.90 11.63 9.51
C THR A 67 -0.94 13.14 9.32
N ALA A 68 -0.42 13.92 10.26
CA ALA A 68 -0.39 15.38 10.15
C ALA A 68 0.48 15.86 8.98
N ARG A 69 1.68 15.28 8.81
CA ARG A 69 2.54 15.59 7.65
C ARG A 69 1.88 15.20 6.34
N GLU A 70 1.19 14.07 6.33
CA GLU A 70 0.46 13.63 5.15
C GLU A 70 -0.68 14.58 4.79
N LYS A 71 -1.50 15.00 5.75
CA LYS A 71 -2.57 15.98 5.54
C LYS A 71 -2.01 17.29 4.98
N VAL A 72 -0.90 17.79 5.53
CA VAL A 72 -0.22 18.99 5.01
C VAL A 72 0.27 18.79 3.58
N ARG A 73 0.86 17.64 3.23
CA ARG A 73 1.25 17.31 1.85
C ARG A 73 0.05 17.32 0.91
N VAL A 74 -1.02 16.58 1.25
CA VAL A 74 -2.24 16.50 0.44
C VAL A 74 -2.81 17.89 0.23
N ALA A 75 -2.94 18.68 1.31
CA ALA A 75 -3.45 20.04 1.27
C ALA A 75 -2.64 20.94 0.31
N ARG A 76 -1.30 20.82 0.30
CA ARG A 76 -0.45 21.59 -0.61
C ARG A 76 -0.67 21.18 -2.07
N THR A 77 -0.65 19.88 -2.36
CA THR A 77 -0.71 19.34 -3.72
C THR A 77 -2.09 19.49 -4.36
N LEU A 78 -3.16 19.43 -3.57
CA LEU A 78 -4.54 19.48 -4.08
C LEU A 78 -4.84 20.77 -4.87
N PHE A 79 -4.14 21.86 -4.57
CA PHE A 79 -4.28 23.12 -5.31
C PHE A 79 -3.86 23.01 -6.78
N ASP A 80 -2.87 22.17 -7.08
CA ASP A 80 -2.37 21.96 -8.45
C ASP A 80 -3.17 20.88 -9.19
N LEU A 81 -4.25 20.37 -8.58
CA LEU A 81 -5.10 19.28 -9.07
C LEU A 81 -6.59 19.70 -8.98
N PRO A 82 -7.05 20.59 -9.88
CA PRO A 82 -8.41 21.16 -9.82
C PRO A 82 -9.53 20.13 -9.98
N LEU A 83 -9.38 19.11 -10.82
CA LEU A 83 -10.42 18.09 -11.04
C LEU A 83 -10.54 17.18 -9.82
N CYS A 84 -9.41 16.80 -9.22
CA CYS A 84 -9.37 16.05 -7.97
C CYS A 84 -9.96 16.87 -6.82
N SER A 85 -9.62 18.16 -6.75
CA SER A 85 -10.17 19.11 -5.77
C SER A 85 -11.69 19.22 -5.88
N GLU A 86 -12.23 19.40 -7.08
CA GLU A 86 -13.68 19.49 -7.32
C GLU A 86 -14.41 18.20 -6.97
N ALA A 87 -13.87 17.04 -7.37
CA ALA A 87 -14.48 15.75 -7.05
C ALA A 87 -14.44 15.45 -5.54
N PHE A 88 -13.38 15.86 -4.83
CA PHE A 88 -13.28 15.74 -3.39
C PHE A 88 -14.24 16.69 -2.66
N GLU A 89 -14.36 17.94 -3.12
CA GLU A 89 -15.29 18.92 -2.59
C GLU A 89 -16.75 18.44 -2.63
N LYS A 90 -17.12 17.72 -3.68
CA LYS A 90 -18.46 17.13 -3.83
C LYS A 90 -18.65 15.86 -2.99
N GLY A 91 -17.61 15.32 -2.37
CA GLY A 91 -17.64 14.06 -1.62
C GLY A 91 -17.59 12.81 -2.50
N ALA A 92 -17.40 12.95 -3.82
CA ALA A 92 -17.33 11.83 -4.76
C ALA A 92 -16.02 11.05 -4.65
N LEU A 93 -14.95 11.70 -4.18
CA LEU A 93 -13.70 11.06 -3.78
C LEU A 93 -13.55 11.07 -2.26
N SER A 94 -13.12 9.94 -1.70
CA SER A 94 -12.75 9.88 -0.29
C SER A 94 -11.32 10.37 -0.05
N TYR A 95 -11.01 10.78 1.18
CA TYR A 95 -9.64 11.19 1.54
C TYR A 95 -8.60 10.11 1.21
N SER A 96 -8.93 8.82 1.37
CA SER A 96 -8.02 7.73 1.02
C SER A 96 -7.64 7.71 -0.45
N LYS A 97 -8.61 7.94 -1.35
CA LYS A 97 -8.36 8.06 -2.81
C LYS A 97 -7.50 9.29 -3.11
N VAL A 98 -7.90 10.46 -2.61
CA VAL A 98 -7.20 11.74 -2.83
C VAL A 98 -5.76 11.70 -2.33
N ARG A 99 -5.54 11.12 -1.14
CA ARG A 99 -4.22 10.95 -0.54
C ARG A 99 -3.27 10.12 -1.41
N ALA A 100 -3.77 9.09 -2.08
CA ALA A 100 -3.00 8.28 -3.03
C ALA A 100 -2.78 9.05 -4.35
N MET A 101 -3.84 9.62 -4.91
CA MET A 101 -3.80 10.37 -6.17
C MET A 101 -2.82 11.54 -6.10
N THR A 102 -2.81 12.32 -5.03
CA THR A 102 -1.86 13.43 -4.82
C THR A 102 -0.39 13.03 -4.73
N ARG A 103 -0.05 11.74 -4.84
CA ARG A 103 1.34 11.30 -5.03
C ARG A 103 1.70 11.09 -6.51
N ALA A 104 0.75 10.64 -7.33
CA ALA A 104 0.96 10.20 -8.71
C ALA A 104 0.35 11.14 -9.76
N ALA A 105 -0.64 11.94 -9.38
CA ALA A 105 -1.35 12.85 -10.25
C ALA A 105 -0.46 14.05 -10.63
N THR A 106 -0.54 14.39 -11.90
CA THR A 106 0.07 15.55 -12.55
C THR A 106 -1.01 16.23 -13.38
N PRO A 107 -0.84 17.50 -13.78
CA PRO A 107 -1.82 18.17 -14.65
C PRO A 107 -2.11 17.43 -15.97
N HIS A 108 -1.23 16.54 -16.43
CA HIS A 108 -1.37 15.82 -17.69
C HIS A 108 -2.20 14.52 -17.57
N ASN A 109 -2.18 13.85 -16.41
CA ASN A 109 -2.89 12.58 -16.19
C ASN A 109 -4.04 12.70 -15.18
N GLU A 110 -4.27 13.89 -14.62
CA GLU A 110 -5.29 14.12 -13.59
C GLU A 110 -6.68 13.66 -14.04
N ALA A 111 -7.11 14.05 -15.24
CA ALA A 111 -8.44 13.74 -15.75
C ALA A 111 -8.68 12.22 -15.81
N GLU A 112 -7.77 11.47 -16.44
CA GLU A 112 -7.84 10.01 -16.53
C GLU A 112 -7.85 9.36 -15.14
N LEU A 113 -7.02 9.86 -14.21
CA LEU A 113 -6.93 9.30 -12.87
C LEU A 113 -8.19 9.58 -12.04
N VAL A 114 -8.81 10.75 -12.21
CA VAL A 114 -10.11 11.08 -11.58
C VAL A 114 -11.21 10.18 -12.12
N ASP A 115 -11.31 10.02 -13.44
CA ASP A 115 -12.31 9.16 -14.09
C ASP A 115 -12.21 7.71 -13.59
N TYR A 116 -10.98 7.18 -13.52
CA TYR A 116 -10.72 5.87 -12.92
C TYR A 116 -11.12 5.82 -11.44
N ALA A 117 -10.71 6.82 -10.65
CA ALA A 117 -10.92 6.84 -9.22
C ALA A 117 -12.41 6.94 -8.82
N LEU A 118 -13.26 7.52 -9.66
CA LEU A 118 -14.71 7.59 -9.41
C LEU A 118 -15.37 6.21 -9.42
N GLN A 119 -14.86 5.27 -10.21
CA GLN A 119 -15.43 3.91 -10.37
C GLN A 119 -14.66 2.83 -9.59
N ALA A 120 -13.46 3.13 -9.11
CA ALA A 120 -12.60 2.18 -8.42
C ALA A 120 -12.74 2.23 -6.89
N THR A 121 -12.37 1.13 -6.22
CA THR A 121 -12.19 1.12 -4.75
C THR A 121 -10.95 1.93 -4.35
N ALA A 122 -10.89 2.38 -3.09
CA ALA A 122 -9.71 3.11 -2.61
C ALA A 122 -8.40 2.28 -2.72
N HIS A 123 -8.49 0.97 -2.53
CA HIS A 123 -7.36 0.06 -2.69
C HIS A 123 -6.88 -0.02 -4.14
N GLN A 124 -7.81 -0.16 -5.10
CA GLN A 124 -7.48 -0.15 -6.53
C GLN A 124 -6.84 1.17 -6.95
N VAL A 125 -7.34 2.31 -6.47
CA VAL A 125 -6.71 3.63 -6.72
C VAL A 125 -5.30 3.70 -6.16
N GLU A 126 -5.07 3.19 -4.95
CA GLU A 126 -3.74 3.15 -4.33
C GLU A 126 -2.76 2.31 -5.15
N CYS A 127 -3.15 1.09 -5.53
CA CYS A 127 -2.35 0.23 -6.41
C CYS A 127 -2.07 0.92 -7.75
N HIS A 128 -3.08 1.53 -8.36
CA HIS A 128 -2.93 2.19 -9.65
C HIS A 128 -1.99 3.40 -9.59
N CYS A 129 -2.11 4.23 -8.56
CA CYS A 129 -1.17 5.34 -8.31
C CYS A 129 0.26 4.83 -8.08
N GLN A 130 0.41 3.72 -7.34
CA GLN A 130 1.72 3.11 -7.11
C GLN A 130 2.35 2.61 -8.41
N GLN A 131 1.56 2.03 -9.33
CA GLN A 131 2.06 1.58 -10.63
C GLN A 131 2.60 2.74 -11.49
N ILE A 132 1.93 3.90 -11.45
CA ILE A 132 2.40 5.13 -12.14
C ILE A 132 3.73 5.59 -11.54
N LEU A 133 3.84 5.57 -10.20
CA LEU A 133 5.07 5.97 -9.51
C LEU A 133 6.23 5.01 -9.78
N ASN A 134 5.95 3.72 -9.83
CA ASN A 134 6.94 2.69 -10.14
C ASN A 134 7.52 2.86 -11.55
N ALA A 135 6.68 3.27 -12.51
CA ALA A 135 7.07 3.54 -13.89
C ALA A 135 8.00 4.76 -14.02
N ASP A 136 7.89 5.77 -13.15
CA ASP A 136 8.85 6.87 -13.12
C ASP A 136 10.17 6.40 -12.49
N ARG A 137 11.12 6.05 -13.36
CA ARG A 137 12.45 5.59 -12.97
C ARG A 137 13.16 6.55 -12.03
N ARG A 138 13.01 7.87 -12.17
CA ARG A 138 13.72 8.84 -11.30
C ARG A 138 13.22 8.75 -9.86
N LEU A 139 11.92 8.53 -9.69
CA LEU A 139 11.28 8.39 -8.40
C LEU A 139 11.47 6.98 -7.81
N SER A 140 11.36 5.94 -8.63
CA SER A 140 11.33 4.55 -8.17
C SER A 140 12.71 3.91 -7.98
N THR A 141 13.75 4.36 -8.70
CA THR A 141 15.11 3.78 -8.63
C THR A 141 15.77 3.91 -7.24
N PRO A 142 15.73 5.08 -6.56
CA PRO A 142 16.32 5.22 -5.23
C PRO A 142 15.67 4.27 -4.22
N ASP A 143 14.34 4.19 -4.22
CA ASP A 143 13.57 3.34 -3.31
C ASP A 143 13.84 1.86 -3.57
N ALA A 144 13.86 1.43 -4.84
CA ALA A 144 14.21 0.06 -5.20
C ALA A 144 15.65 -0.32 -4.78
N LYS A 145 16.61 0.58 -4.99
CA LYS A 145 18.00 0.37 -4.56
C LYS A 145 18.12 0.32 -3.04
N ARG A 146 17.35 1.14 -2.34
CA ARG A 146 17.31 1.18 -0.89
C ARG A 146 16.71 -0.10 -0.32
N ALA A 147 15.51 -0.51 -0.77
CA ALA A 147 14.88 -1.77 -0.36
C ALA A 147 15.79 -2.98 -0.60
N TYR A 148 16.47 -3.01 -1.75
CA TYR A 148 17.44 -4.07 -2.03
C TYR A 148 18.65 -4.05 -1.09
N ARG A 149 19.19 -2.88 -0.72
CA ARG A 149 20.36 -2.76 0.17
C ARG A 149 20.02 -2.96 1.64
N GLU A 150 18.86 -2.49 2.07
CA GLU A 150 18.40 -2.51 3.46
C GLU A 150 17.69 -3.81 3.83
N ARG A 151 17.57 -4.75 2.88
CA ARG A 151 17.04 -6.09 3.16
C ARG A 151 17.70 -6.68 4.41
N SER A 152 16.88 -7.10 5.36
CA SER A 152 17.37 -7.52 6.66
C SER A 152 16.48 -8.61 7.25
N LEU A 153 17.11 -9.47 8.06
CA LEU A 153 16.41 -10.46 8.87
C LEU A 153 16.75 -10.17 10.32
N MET A 154 15.73 -9.82 11.10
CA MET A 154 15.85 -9.54 12.51
C MET A 154 15.21 -10.66 13.32
N ARG A 155 15.90 -11.07 14.39
CA ARG A 155 15.42 -12.07 15.33
C ARG A 155 15.27 -11.43 16.71
N THR A 156 14.09 -11.59 17.30
CA THR A 156 13.81 -11.20 18.68
C THR A 156 13.42 -12.43 19.49
N CYS A 157 14.12 -12.67 20.61
CA CYS A 157 13.77 -13.72 21.56
C CYS A 157 12.96 -13.14 22.71
N HIS A 158 11.87 -13.82 23.04
CA HIS A 158 10.95 -13.40 24.09
C HIS A 158 11.18 -14.23 25.37
N PRO A 159 10.93 -13.66 26.56
CA PRO A 159 11.09 -14.36 27.84
C PRO A 159 10.20 -15.60 27.99
N ASN A 160 9.09 -15.68 27.23
CA ASN A 160 8.19 -16.83 27.20
C ASN A 160 8.71 -17.99 26.32
N SER A 161 10.01 -18.02 26.02
CA SER A 161 10.64 -19.02 25.14
C SER A 161 10.11 -19.05 23.71
N THR A 162 9.45 -17.99 23.26
CA THR A 162 9.10 -17.81 21.84
C THR A 162 10.12 -16.92 21.14
N MET A 163 10.22 -17.04 19.83
CA MET A 163 11.13 -16.27 19.00
C MET A 163 10.36 -15.72 17.81
N SER A 164 10.43 -14.42 17.58
CA SER A 164 9.87 -13.79 16.38
C SER A 164 10.99 -13.49 15.39
N ILE A 165 10.77 -13.86 14.13
CA ILE A 165 11.62 -13.48 13.00
C ILE A 165 10.85 -12.44 12.19
N SER A 166 11.47 -11.31 11.91
CA SER A 166 10.96 -10.27 11.02
C SER A 166 11.92 -10.13 9.85
N ILE A 167 11.40 -10.16 8.62
CA ILE A 167 12.20 -10.04 7.42
C ILE A 167 11.68 -8.88 6.57
N GLU A 168 12.61 -8.08 6.06
CA GLU A 168 12.33 -7.00 5.11
C GLU A 168 13.01 -7.35 3.79
N LEU A 169 12.21 -7.51 2.74
CA LEU A 169 12.65 -7.93 1.40
C LEU A 169 12.03 -7.02 0.34
N PRO A 170 12.70 -6.85 -0.83
CA PRO A 170 12.04 -6.43 -2.06
C PRO A 170 10.82 -7.31 -2.35
N GLN A 171 9.77 -6.71 -2.92
CA GLN A 171 8.49 -7.38 -3.13
C GLN A 171 8.65 -8.69 -3.92
N GLU A 172 9.46 -8.69 -4.97
CA GLU A 172 9.71 -9.87 -5.80
C GLU A 172 10.31 -11.05 -5.02
N LEU A 173 11.15 -10.78 -4.01
CA LEU A 173 11.75 -11.80 -3.15
C LEU A 173 10.79 -12.23 -2.03
N GLY A 174 9.95 -11.31 -1.56
CA GLY A 174 8.88 -11.60 -0.61
C GLY A 174 7.83 -12.53 -1.20
N ASP A 175 7.41 -12.29 -2.44
CA ASP A 175 6.43 -13.12 -3.15
C ASP A 175 6.97 -14.53 -3.40
N LEU A 176 8.25 -14.65 -3.78
CA LEU A 176 8.94 -15.94 -3.88
C LEU A 176 8.92 -16.70 -2.55
N LEU A 177 9.27 -16.04 -1.45
CA LEU A 177 9.28 -16.64 -0.11
C LEU A 177 7.86 -17.08 0.30
N MET A 178 6.86 -16.22 0.10
CA MET A 178 5.47 -16.54 0.43
C MET A 178 4.95 -17.71 -0.39
N LYS A 179 5.32 -17.80 -1.67
CA LYS A 179 4.96 -18.93 -2.52
C LYS A 179 5.61 -20.22 -2.05
N ALA A 180 6.88 -20.18 -1.65
CA ALA A 180 7.55 -21.35 -1.08
C ALA A 180 6.86 -21.84 0.21
N ILE A 181 6.44 -20.91 1.08
CA ILE A 181 5.67 -21.22 2.29
C ILE A 181 4.31 -21.83 1.95
N GLU A 182 3.60 -21.27 0.95
CA GLU A 182 2.30 -21.81 0.50
C GLU A 182 2.44 -23.25 -0.02
N VAL A 183 3.41 -23.51 -0.90
CA VAL A 183 3.69 -24.85 -1.42
C VAL A 183 4.09 -25.82 -0.31
N ALA A 184 4.90 -25.38 0.66
CA ALA A 184 5.25 -26.20 1.82
C ALA A 184 4.03 -26.48 2.72
N ALA A 185 3.12 -25.52 2.89
CA ALA A 185 1.90 -25.69 3.67
C ALA A 185 0.93 -26.70 3.04
N GLU A 186 0.85 -26.75 1.70
CA GLU A 186 0.07 -27.75 0.97
C GLU A 186 0.64 -29.17 1.09
N ASN A 187 1.98 -29.29 1.13
CA ASN A 187 2.68 -30.57 1.20
C ASN A 187 2.85 -31.10 2.64
N CYS A 188 2.53 -30.30 3.66
CA CYS A 188 2.63 -30.72 5.05
C CYS A 188 1.50 -31.72 5.38
N PRO A 189 1.81 -32.96 5.82
CA PRO A 189 0.79 -33.92 6.20
C PRO A 189 -0.08 -33.35 7.31
N GLN A 190 -1.41 -33.37 7.12
CA GLN A 190 -2.33 -33.05 8.21
C GLN A 190 -2.15 -34.12 9.30
N GLU A 191 -1.58 -33.74 10.45
CA GLU A 191 -1.68 -34.59 11.64
C GLU A 191 -3.17 -34.82 11.90
N LYS A 192 -3.58 -36.09 11.80
CA LYS A 192 -4.92 -36.54 12.15
C LYS A 192 -5.04 -36.56 13.67
N ASP A 193 -5.03 -35.40 14.32
CA ASP A 193 -5.46 -35.31 15.72
C ASP A 193 -6.05 -33.93 16.08
N THR A 194 -7.37 -33.97 16.29
CA THR A 194 -8.20 -33.22 17.27
C THR A 194 -8.05 -31.70 17.51
N ASP A 195 -7.45 -30.91 16.62
CA ASP A 195 -7.72 -29.46 16.64
C ASP A 195 -7.86 -28.88 15.23
N ARG A 196 -9.10 -28.90 14.70
CA ARG A 196 -9.44 -28.30 13.41
C ARG A 196 -9.26 -26.77 13.38
N SER A 197 -8.81 -26.15 14.47
CA SER A 197 -8.64 -24.71 14.61
C SER A 197 -7.18 -24.22 14.58
N ALA A 198 -6.24 -24.97 13.97
CA ALA A 198 -4.94 -24.38 13.63
C ALA A 198 -5.17 -23.17 12.69
N THR A 199 -4.91 -21.97 13.21
CA THR A 199 -5.08 -20.72 12.46
C THR A 199 -4.25 -20.75 11.18
N PHE A 200 -4.69 -20.03 10.15
CA PHE A 200 -3.94 -19.86 8.89
C PHE A 200 -2.47 -19.51 9.14
N PHE A 201 -2.20 -18.63 10.11
CA PHE A 201 -0.85 -18.21 10.49
C PHE A 201 -0.02 -19.32 11.15
N ALA A 202 -0.64 -20.21 11.94
CA ALA A 202 0.07 -21.36 12.51
C ALA A 202 0.56 -22.31 11.40
N ARG A 203 -0.30 -22.58 10.41
CA ARG A 203 0.07 -23.42 9.25
C ARG A 203 1.22 -22.83 8.44
N GLN A 204 1.21 -21.51 8.22
CA GLN A 204 2.32 -20.84 7.54
C GLN A 204 3.63 -20.91 8.35
N ALA A 205 3.55 -20.78 9.68
CA ALA A 205 4.72 -20.90 10.55
C ALA A 205 5.32 -22.32 10.50
N ASP A 206 4.48 -23.35 10.56
CA ASP A 206 4.92 -24.75 10.46
C ASP A 206 5.54 -25.05 9.09
N ALA A 207 4.92 -24.56 8.02
CA ALA A 207 5.42 -24.69 6.65
C ALA A 207 6.80 -24.05 6.49
N LEU A 208 7.02 -22.85 7.03
CA LEU A 208 8.33 -22.19 6.98
C LEU A 208 9.41 -23.00 7.73
N VAL A 209 9.08 -23.60 8.87
CA VAL A 209 9.99 -24.49 9.62
C VAL A 209 10.30 -25.74 8.81
N GLU A 210 9.32 -26.29 8.09
CA GLU A 210 9.50 -27.47 7.25
C GLU A 210 10.42 -27.20 6.05
N VAL A 211 10.28 -26.04 5.41
CA VAL A 211 11.23 -25.55 4.39
C VAL A 211 12.65 -25.50 4.97
N ALA A 212 12.82 -24.95 6.17
CA ALA A 212 14.13 -24.87 6.82
C ALA A 212 14.70 -26.25 7.18
N LYS A 213 13.87 -27.18 7.70
CA LYS A 213 14.29 -28.56 7.99
C LYS A 213 14.72 -29.30 6.72
N HIS A 214 13.98 -29.14 5.63
CA HIS A 214 14.30 -29.76 4.34
C HIS A 214 15.65 -29.27 3.81
N TYR A 215 15.93 -27.97 3.94
CA TYR A 215 17.23 -27.41 3.59
C TYR A 215 18.37 -27.96 4.49
N LEU A 216 18.13 -28.04 5.80
CA LEU A 216 19.13 -28.54 6.77
C LEU A 216 19.40 -30.04 6.65
N SER A 217 18.46 -30.85 6.14
CA SER A 217 18.63 -32.30 5.98
C SER A 217 19.52 -32.68 4.78
N GLY A 218 20.02 -31.70 4.02
CA GLY A 218 20.95 -31.93 2.92
C GLY A 218 20.30 -32.43 1.64
N ASN A 219 18.96 -32.44 1.56
CA ASN A 219 18.22 -32.61 0.32
C ASN A 219 18.41 -31.36 -0.55
N SER A 220 19.57 -31.31 -1.21
CA SER A 220 19.93 -30.32 -2.23
C SER A 220 19.38 -30.70 -3.61
N GLU A 221 18.73 -31.86 -3.74
CA GLU A 221 17.84 -32.15 -4.85
C GLU A 221 16.59 -31.28 -4.69
N PHE A 222 16.69 -30.01 -5.10
CA PHE A 222 15.54 -29.32 -5.67
C PHE A 222 15.10 -30.16 -6.87
N LYS A 223 14.29 -31.21 -6.64
CA LYS A 223 13.42 -31.76 -7.69
C LYS A 223 12.71 -30.54 -8.23
N ASP A 224 13.00 -30.15 -9.49
CA ASP A 224 12.46 -28.99 -10.20
C ASP A 224 11.17 -28.55 -9.52
N ALA A 225 11.33 -27.66 -8.53
CA ALA A 225 10.17 -27.12 -7.85
C ALA A 225 9.40 -26.45 -8.99
N PRO A 226 8.09 -26.69 -9.15
CA PRO A 226 7.34 -26.14 -10.27
C PRO A 226 7.71 -24.66 -10.34
N SER A 227 8.38 -24.28 -11.45
CA SER A 227 9.00 -22.97 -11.59
C SER A 227 7.95 -21.94 -11.23
N HIS A 228 8.09 -21.28 -10.08
CA HIS A 228 7.11 -20.26 -9.74
C HIS A 228 7.29 -19.14 -10.75
N GLN A 229 6.23 -18.81 -11.46
CA GLN A 229 6.24 -17.73 -12.43
C GLN A 229 5.63 -16.53 -11.72
N VAL A 230 6.46 -15.51 -11.49
CA VAL A 230 5.98 -14.19 -11.10
C VAL A 230 5.67 -13.44 -12.38
N LEU A 231 4.40 -13.15 -12.61
CA LEU A 231 4.00 -12.27 -13.70
C LEU A 231 4.14 -10.83 -13.23
N VAL A 232 5.02 -10.08 -13.88
CA VAL A 232 5.23 -8.66 -13.62
C VAL A 232 4.80 -7.89 -14.85
N HIS A 233 3.76 -7.07 -14.73
CA HIS A 233 3.33 -6.21 -15.83
C HIS A 233 4.13 -4.90 -15.83
N VAL A 234 4.60 -4.53 -17.01
CA VAL A 234 5.28 -3.26 -17.27
C VAL A 234 4.94 -2.79 -18.67
N ASP A 235 4.58 -1.52 -18.81
CA ASP A 235 4.40 -0.92 -20.12
C ASP A 235 5.76 -0.76 -20.82
N GLU A 236 5.83 -1.01 -22.12
CA GLU A 236 7.05 -0.81 -22.92
C GLU A 236 7.58 0.63 -22.79
N ALA A 237 6.67 1.60 -22.78
CA ALA A 237 7.00 3.01 -22.55
C ALA A 237 7.72 3.23 -21.21
N ALA A 238 7.38 2.48 -20.16
CA ALA A 238 8.00 2.62 -18.84
C ALA A 238 9.44 2.08 -18.85
N LEU A 239 9.70 1.02 -19.62
CA LEU A 239 11.07 0.50 -19.83
C LEU A 239 11.95 1.49 -20.60
N HIS A 240 11.37 2.35 -21.44
CA HIS A 240 12.08 3.39 -22.19
C HIS A 240 12.12 4.77 -21.52
N ASP A 241 11.71 4.86 -20.24
CA ASP A 241 11.63 6.12 -19.48
C ASP A 241 10.66 7.15 -20.14
N GLN A 242 9.62 6.68 -20.83
CA GLN A 242 8.61 7.49 -21.55
C GLN A 242 7.25 7.55 -20.84
N GLY A 243 7.16 7.06 -19.59
CA GLY A 243 5.92 7.01 -18.80
C GLY A 243 5.19 5.67 -18.94
N GLY A 244 4.01 5.55 -18.33
CA GLY A 244 3.23 4.31 -18.30
C GLY A 244 3.03 3.76 -16.88
N LYS A 245 2.76 2.46 -16.78
CA LYS A 245 2.48 1.73 -15.55
C LYS A 245 3.47 0.58 -15.36
N SER A 246 3.82 0.29 -14.12
CA SER A 246 4.65 -0.88 -13.79
C SER A 246 4.33 -1.44 -12.41
N ASP A 247 4.15 -2.76 -12.31
CA ASP A 247 3.82 -3.43 -11.04
C ASP A 247 4.93 -3.30 -10.01
N LEU A 248 6.19 -3.32 -10.45
CA LEU A 248 7.37 -3.14 -9.63
C LEU A 248 8.16 -1.91 -10.08
N PRO A 249 9.00 -1.30 -9.22
CA PRO A 249 9.93 -0.27 -9.66
C PRO A 249 10.71 -0.70 -10.92
N VAL A 250 10.77 0.16 -11.94
CA VAL A 250 11.39 -0.18 -13.26
C VAL A 250 12.82 -0.71 -13.13
N GLU A 251 13.58 -0.24 -12.14
CA GLU A 251 14.93 -0.75 -11.89
C GLU A 251 14.93 -2.20 -11.37
N SER A 252 13.94 -2.61 -10.58
CA SER A 252 13.75 -4.01 -10.18
C SER A 252 13.34 -4.86 -11.38
N VAL A 253 12.42 -4.38 -12.21
CA VAL A 253 11.99 -5.08 -13.44
C VAL A 253 13.18 -5.33 -14.37
N ARG A 254 14.03 -4.33 -14.61
CA ARG A 254 15.22 -4.48 -15.46
C ARG A 254 16.23 -5.52 -14.93
N ARG A 255 16.31 -5.70 -13.61
CA ARG A 255 17.14 -6.76 -13.01
C ARG A 255 16.54 -8.13 -13.22
N ILE A 256 15.23 -8.26 -13.03
CA ILE A 256 14.51 -9.52 -13.23
C ILE A 256 14.56 -9.94 -14.70
N ALA A 257 14.43 -8.98 -15.63
CA ALA A 257 14.49 -9.23 -17.07
C ALA A 257 15.83 -9.81 -17.56
N CYS A 258 16.91 -9.75 -16.76
CA CYS A 258 18.15 -10.44 -17.11
C CYS A 258 18.02 -11.98 -17.07
N ASP A 259 17.11 -12.51 -16.25
CA ASP A 259 16.95 -13.94 -15.97
C ASP A 259 15.50 -14.44 -16.22
N ALA A 260 14.68 -13.67 -16.95
CA ALA A 260 13.26 -13.95 -17.17
C ALA A 260 12.87 -14.03 -18.65
N ASP A 261 11.84 -14.82 -18.97
CA ASP A 261 11.22 -14.85 -20.29
C ASP A 261 10.26 -13.67 -20.45
N LEU A 262 10.42 -12.89 -21.53
CA LEU A 262 9.57 -11.75 -21.86
C LEU A 262 8.46 -12.17 -22.81
N VAL A 263 7.21 -11.88 -22.44
CA VAL A 263 6.02 -12.10 -23.28
C VAL A 263 5.41 -10.74 -23.59
N GLU A 264 5.41 -10.37 -24.87
CA GLU A 264 4.77 -9.16 -25.35
C GLU A 264 3.25 -9.37 -25.46
N VAL A 265 2.47 -8.48 -24.82
CA VAL A 265 1.01 -8.50 -24.86
C VAL A 265 0.55 -7.18 -25.47
N SER A 266 0.05 -7.22 -26.71
CA SER A 266 -0.57 -6.07 -27.36
C SER A 266 -2.00 -5.90 -26.87
N GLN A 267 -2.32 -4.72 -26.33
CA GLN A 267 -3.69 -4.35 -25.97
C GLN A 267 -4.30 -3.61 -27.18
N ASP A 268 -5.32 -4.22 -27.80
CA ASP A 268 -6.09 -3.64 -28.93
C ASP A 268 -6.93 -2.42 -28.52
#